data_AF-A0A0F9AIB0-F1
#
_entry.id   AF-A0A0F9AIB0-F1
#
_cell.length_a   1.000
_cell.length_b   1.000
_cell.length_c   1.000
_cell.angle_alpha   90.00
_cell.angle_beta   90.00
_cell.angle_gamma   90.00
#
_symmetry.space_group_name_H-M   'P 1'
#
loop_
_entity.id
_entity.type
_entity.pdbx_description
1 polymer ?
#
loop_
_entity_poly.entity_id
_entity_poly.type
_entity_poly.pdbx_seq_one_letter_code
_entity_poly.pdbx_strand_id
1 'polypeptide(L)'
;MKKIFIVIFLVIISVGSAVTYKIVITEPTETEKLKITTSFYPLAEFARQVGGKNVEVINITPPGSEPHDYEPTPQDIVHVNSSEIFIFNGSSFDPWAEKIAPKLEEEGIKVLRMTEYFDLIGTDDGSDPHIWLNPILAKQEVEIIRDTLQKIDPTNSSMYNDNAQQYLGKLSELDQKFRTGLASCELREAIVSHAAFGYLAERYDID
;
A
#
# COMPACT_ATOMS: atom_id res chain seq x y z
N MET A 1 72.68 33.59 -33.30
CA MET A 1 71.73 34.59 -32.76
C MET A 1 70.99 33.95 -31.58
N LYS A 2 71.61 33.86 -30.40
CA LYS A 2 71.32 34.67 -29.19
C LYS A 2 69.85 35.06 -29.01
N LYS A 3 69.12 34.38 -28.11
CA LYS A 3 68.68 34.83 -26.75
C LYS A 3 68.32 33.55 -25.96
N ILE A 4 69.18 32.99 -25.10
CA ILE A 4 69.34 33.26 -23.65
C ILE A 4 68.01 33.57 -22.94
N PHE A 5 67.50 32.62 -22.15
CA PHE A 5 67.22 32.85 -20.74
C PHE A 5 67.51 31.57 -19.92
N ILE A 6 68.18 31.80 -18.80
CA ILE A 6 68.90 30.88 -17.93
C ILE A 6 68.14 30.83 -16.60
N VAL A 7 67.90 29.62 -16.10
CA VAL A 7 67.95 29.18 -14.68
C VAL A 7 66.86 29.80 -13.76
N ILE A 8 66.11 29.02 -12.97
CA ILE A 8 66.52 28.51 -11.67
C ILE A 8 65.64 27.31 -11.28
N PHE A 9 66.34 26.23 -10.95
CA PHE A 9 65.88 25.05 -10.23
C PHE A 9 65.72 25.45 -8.75
N LEU A 10 64.52 25.37 -8.19
CA LEU A 10 64.31 25.42 -6.74
C LEU A 10 63.51 24.20 -6.32
N VAL A 11 64.26 23.18 -5.92
CA VAL A 11 63.81 22.05 -5.13
C VAL A 11 63.44 22.59 -3.75
N ILE A 12 62.15 22.69 -3.46
CA ILE A 12 61.65 22.81 -2.09
C ILE A 12 61.08 21.44 -1.73
N ILE A 13 61.90 20.65 -1.04
CA ILE A 13 61.46 19.47 -0.29
C ILE A 13 60.75 20.02 0.95
N SER A 14 59.42 20.18 0.89
CA SER A 14 58.60 20.27 2.09
C SER A 14 58.01 18.88 2.33
N VAL A 15 58.52 18.19 3.35
CA VAL A 15 57.92 16.99 3.92
C VAL A 15 56.59 17.42 4.56
N GLY A 16 55.53 17.46 3.75
CA GLY A 16 54.16 17.58 4.24
C GLY A 16 53.65 16.18 4.55
N SER A 17 53.40 15.88 5.82
CA SER A 17 52.62 14.70 6.23
C SER A 17 51.30 14.72 5.45
N ALA A 18 51.19 13.83 4.47
CA ALA A 18 49.94 13.57 3.79
C ALA A 18 49.01 12.88 4.80
N VAL A 19 48.22 13.68 5.53
CA VAL A 19 47.02 13.19 6.18
C VAL A 19 46.06 12.82 5.05
N THR A 20 46.09 11.56 4.66
CA THR A 20 45.05 10.97 3.80
C THR A 20 43.73 11.08 4.54
N TYR A 21 42.91 12.07 4.17
CA TYR A 21 41.49 12.04 4.46
C TYR A 21 40.91 10.85 3.69
N LYS A 22 40.69 9.72 4.37
CA LYS A 22 39.79 8.70 3.86
C LYS A 22 38.41 9.34 3.80
N ILE A 23 37.99 9.73 2.59
CA ILE A 23 36.58 9.96 2.31
C ILE A 23 35.91 8.60 2.49
N VAL A 24 35.33 8.39 3.67
CA VAL A 24 34.42 7.27 3.91
C VAL A 24 33.18 7.62 3.13
N ILE A 25 33.07 7.07 1.92
CA ILE A 25 31.80 7.04 1.21
C ILE A 25 30.95 6.05 2.00
N THR A 26 30.16 6.56 2.95
CA THR A 26 29.05 5.81 3.51
C THR A 26 28.13 5.48 2.34
N GLU A 27 28.01 4.20 1.99
CA GLU A 27 26.93 3.78 1.11
C GLU A 27 25.61 4.27 1.72
N PRO A 28 24.65 4.74 0.90
CA PRO A 28 23.37 5.15 1.43
C PRO A 28 22.80 3.93 2.17
N THR A 29 22.63 4.06 3.49
CA THR A 29 21.91 3.08 4.30
C THR A 29 20.58 2.84 3.60
N GLU A 30 20.38 1.60 3.14
CA GLU A 30 19.08 1.15 2.63
C GLU A 30 18.08 1.43 3.74
N THR A 31 17.25 2.46 3.54
CA THR A 31 16.21 2.82 4.50
C THR A 31 15.31 1.62 4.68
N GLU A 32 15.24 1.11 5.91
CA GLU A 32 14.41 -0.03 6.27
C GLU A 32 12.96 0.25 5.83
N LYS A 33 12.37 -0.67 5.06
CA LYS A 33 11.03 -0.51 4.52
C LYS A 33 10.01 -0.72 5.62
N LEU A 34 8.94 0.09 5.60
CA LEU A 34 7.80 -0.10 6.49
C LEU A 34 7.07 -1.39 6.09
N LYS A 35 6.86 -2.31 7.03
CA LYS A 35 6.20 -3.58 6.78
C LYS A 35 4.70 -3.43 7.00
N ILE A 36 3.96 -3.83 5.99
CA ILE A 36 2.50 -3.82 5.98
C ILE A 36 2.05 -5.25 5.74
N THR A 37 1.21 -5.76 6.62
CA THR A 37 0.50 -7.03 6.37
C THR A 37 -0.95 -6.73 6.02
N THR A 38 -1.51 -7.48 5.08
CA THR A 38 -2.91 -7.35 4.69
C THR A 38 -3.62 -8.69 4.72
N SER A 39 -4.91 -8.71 5.05
CA SER A 39 -5.66 -9.97 5.09
C SER A 39 -5.84 -10.58 3.71
N PHE A 40 -6.13 -9.77 2.69
CA PHE A 40 -6.42 -10.23 1.33
C PHE A 40 -5.94 -9.26 0.23
N TYR A 41 -6.03 -9.70 -1.02
CA TYR A 41 -5.29 -9.14 -2.16
C TYR A 41 -5.61 -7.67 -2.51
N PRO A 42 -6.86 -7.20 -2.63
CA PRO A 42 -7.18 -5.80 -2.91
C PRO A 42 -6.48 -4.82 -1.96
N LEU A 43 -6.47 -5.11 -0.66
CA LEU A 43 -5.79 -4.27 0.33
C LEU A 43 -4.27 -4.29 0.14
N ALA A 44 -3.68 -5.45 -0.17
CA ALA A 44 -2.26 -5.54 -0.53
C ALA A 44 -1.94 -4.72 -1.77
N GLU A 45 -2.79 -4.76 -2.80
CA GLU A 45 -2.62 -3.98 -4.01
C GLU A 45 -2.67 -2.49 -3.70
N PHE A 46 -3.67 -2.04 -2.96
CA PHE A 46 -3.79 -0.62 -2.57
C PHE A 46 -2.59 -0.15 -1.76
N ALA A 47 -2.15 -0.94 -0.77
CA ALA A 47 -0.96 -0.64 0.04
C ALA A 47 0.31 -0.56 -0.81
N ARG A 48 0.51 -1.47 -1.77
CA ARG A 48 1.66 -1.43 -2.69
C ARG A 48 1.63 -0.22 -3.60
N GLN A 49 0.46 0.11 -4.15
CA GLN A 49 0.31 1.25 -5.06
C GLN A 49 0.58 2.57 -4.35
N VAL A 50 0.20 2.72 -3.08
CA VAL A 50 0.48 3.92 -2.30
C VAL A 50 1.92 3.93 -1.78
N GLY A 51 2.36 2.86 -1.13
CA GLY A 51 3.65 2.80 -0.44
C GLY A 51 4.86 2.65 -1.36
N GLY A 52 4.68 2.08 -2.55
CA GLY A 52 5.73 1.90 -3.55
C GLY A 52 6.96 1.17 -3.00
N LYS A 53 8.15 1.70 -3.31
CA LYS A 53 9.44 1.08 -2.90
C LYS A 53 9.75 1.19 -1.40
N ASN A 54 9.03 2.03 -0.66
CA ASN A 54 9.30 2.31 0.75
C ASN A 54 8.58 1.36 1.70
N VAL A 55 7.70 0.52 1.17
CA VAL A 55 6.95 -0.45 1.95
C VAL A 55 7.28 -1.86 1.49
N GLU A 56 7.19 -2.80 2.42
CA GLU A 56 7.13 -4.23 2.15
C GLU A 56 5.71 -4.70 2.47
N VAL A 57 4.99 -5.25 1.49
CA VAL A 57 3.59 -5.65 1.67
C VAL A 57 3.42 -7.16 1.55
N ILE A 58 3.04 -7.79 2.66
CA ILE A 58 2.76 -9.22 2.75
C ILE A 58 1.24 -9.41 2.77
N ASN A 59 0.73 -10.12 1.75
CA ASN A 59 -0.67 -10.53 1.70
C ASN A 59 -0.81 -11.91 2.34
N ILE A 60 -1.69 -12.03 3.34
CA ILE A 60 -1.83 -13.25 4.14
C ILE A 60 -2.64 -14.32 3.40
N THR A 61 -3.77 -13.97 2.79
CA THR A 61 -4.57 -14.94 2.00
C THR A 61 -3.88 -15.25 0.67
N PRO A 62 -3.48 -16.50 0.39
CA PRO A 62 -2.79 -16.85 -0.85
C PRO A 62 -3.66 -16.68 -2.10
N PRO A 63 -3.06 -16.49 -3.29
CA PRO A 63 -3.82 -16.48 -4.55
C PRO A 63 -4.63 -17.77 -4.76
N GLY A 64 -5.90 -17.63 -5.10
CA GLY A 64 -6.81 -18.75 -5.34
C GLY A 64 -7.46 -19.32 -4.07
N SER A 65 -7.13 -18.81 -2.89
CA SER A 65 -7.84 -19.12 -1.65
C SER A 65 -9.05 -18.20 -1.48
N GLU A 66 -10.12 -18.73 -0.89
CA GLU A 66 -11.29 -17.97 -0.48
C GLU A 66 -10.99 -17.22 0.83
N PRO A 67 -10.90 -15.87 0.83
CA PRO A 67 -10.60 -15.09 2.03
C PRO A 67 -11.63 -15.22 3.15
N HIS A 68 -12.91 -15.43 2.84
CA HIS A 68 -13.98 -15.58 3.85
C HIS A 68 -13.72 -16.74 4.82
N ASP A 69 -13.18 -17.83 4.30
CA ASP A 69 -12.93 -19.09 5.03
C ASP A 69 -11.45 -19.34 5.31
N TYR A 70 -10.57 -18.38 5.00
CA TYR A 70 -9.13 -18.57 5.15
C TYR A 70 -8.72 -18.58 6.62
N GLU A 71 -7.88 -19.55 6.99
CA GLU A 71 -7.25 -19.62 8.30
C GLU A 71 -5.72 -19.47 8.13
N PRO A 72 -5.10 -18.47 8.79
CA PRO A 72 -3.68 -18.19 8.63
C PRO A 72 -2.82 -19.29 9.26
N THR A 73 -1.65 -19.53 8.67
CA THR A 73 -0.63 -20.39 9.26
C THR A 73 0.03 -19.71 10.46
N PRO A 74 0.70 -20.46 11.36
CA PRO A 74 1.49 -19.85 12.42
C PRO A 74 2.56 -18.88 11.91
N GLN A 75 3.11 -19.13 10.71
CA GLN A 75 4.10 -18.24 10.08
C GLN A 75 3.45 -16.93 9.63
N ASP A 76 2.21 -16.97 9.13
CA ASP A 76 1.45 -15.77 8.79
C ASP A 76 1.21 -14.90 10.02
N ILE A 77 0.86 -15.51 11.16
CA ILE A 77 0.70 -14.78 12.43
C ILE A 77 2.02 -14.13 12.87
N VAL A 78 3.17 -14.78 12.66
CA VAL A 78 4.48 -14.16 12.91
C VAL A 78 4.68 -12.93 12.02
N HIS A 79 4.33 -13.02 10.73
CA HIS A 79 4.41 -11.87 9.82
C HIS A 79 3.56 -10.71 10.31
N VAL A 80 2.31 -10.96 10.69
CA VAL A 80 1.38 -9.94 11.19
C VAL A 80 1.93 -9.27 12.46
N ASN A 81 2.38 -10.05 13.45
CA ASN A 81 2.97 -9.52 14.70
C ASN A 81 4.28 -8.74 14.48
N SER A 82 4.95 -8.94 13.35
CA SER A 82 6.22 -8.26 13.02
C SER A 82 6.05 -7.01 12.14
N SER A 83 4.81 -6.68 11.76
CA SER A 83 4.51 -5.55 10.89
C SER A 83 4.18 -4.29 11.68
N GLU A 84 4.46 -3.12 11.11
CA GLU A 84 4.05 -1.84 11.70
C GLU A 84 2.58 -1.51 11.43
N ILE A 85 2.02 -2.03 10.32
CA ILE A 85 0.63 -1.83 9.92
C ILE A 85 0.00 -3.18 9.54
N PHE A 86 -1.16 -3.46 10.12
CA PHE A 86 -2.04 -4.55 9.67
C PHE A 86 -3.35 -3.99 9.11
N ILE A 87 -3.71 -4.41 7.90
CA ILE A 87 -4.88 -3.93 7.16
C ILE A 87 -5.80 -5.10 6.84
N PHE A 88 -7.06 -5.05 7.25
CA PHE A 88 -8.04 -6.07 6.88
C PHE A 88 -9.40 -5.43 6.59
N ASN A 89 -10.31 -6.19 6.00
CA ASN A 89 -11.58 -5.67 5.53
C ASN A 89 -12.54 -5.44 6.70
N GLY A 90 -12.87 -6.50 7.44
CA GLY A 90 -13.85 -6.47 8.52
C GLY A 90 -15.27 -6.82 8.06
N SER A 91 -16.26 -6.54 8.92
CA SER A 91 -17.66 -6.94 8.71
C SER A 91 -17.81 -8.44 8.48
N SER A 92 -17.13 -9.23 9.32
CA SER A 92 -17.09 -10.70 9.25
C SER A 92 -16.43 -11.30 7.99
N PHE A 93 -15.83 -10.49 7.11
CA PHE A 93 -15.13 -10.97 5.90
C PHE A 93 -13.82 -11.70 6.20
N ASP A 94 -13.07 -11.23 7.20
CA ASP A 94 -11.81 -11.85 7.63
C ASP A 94 -11.90 -12.26 9.12
N PRO A 95 -12.68 -13.29 9.50
CA PRO A 95 -12.94 -13.59 10.92
C PRO A 95 -11.68 -13.81 11.76
N TRP A 96 -10.66 -14.43 11.16
CA TRP A 96 -9.36 -14.65 11.82
C TRP A 96 -8.67 -13.32 12.15
N ALA A 97 -8.76 -12.32 11.26
CA ALA A 97 -8.14 -11.01 11.42
C ALA A 97 -8.85 -10.24 12.52
N GLU A 98 -10.19 -10.28 12.55
CA GLU A 98 -10.99 -9.63 13.60
C GLU A 98 -10.64 -10.16 14.99
N LYS A 99 -10.36 -11.47 15.09
CA LYS A 99 -10.00 -12.14 16.34
C LYS A 99 -8.65 -11.71 16.90
N ILE A 100 -7.65 -11.46 16.05
CA ILE A 100 -6.30 -11.10 16.50
C ILE A 100 -6.11 -9.59 16.62
N ALA A 101 -6.88 -8.78 15.89
CA ALA A 101 -6.73 -7.32 15.82
C ALA A 101 -6.63 -6.63 17.19
N PRO A 102 -7.49 -6.91 18.19
CA PRO A 102 -7.40 -6.24 19.49
C PRO A 102 -6.04 -6.42 20.17
N LYS A 103 -5.46 -7.62 20.05
CA LYS A 103 -4.14 -7.90 20.63
C LYS A 103 -3.02 -7.17 19.88
N LEU A 104 -3.11 -7.07 18.56
CA LEU A 104 -2.13 -6.33 17.75
C LEU A 104 -2.13 -4.84 18.13
N GLU A 105 -3.31 -4.26 18.35
CA GLU A 105 -3.46 -2.88 18.80
C GLU A 105 -2.84 -2.66 20.19
N GLU A 106 -3.04 -3.60 21.12
CA GLU A 106 -2.39 -3.58 22.44
C GLU A 106 -0.86 -3.64 22.34
N GLU A 107 -0.33 -4.37 21.36
CA GLU A 107 1.11 -4.48 21.06
C GLU A 107 1.65 -3.28 20.26
N GLY A 108 0.80 -2.31 19.93
CA GLY A 108 1.18 -1.04 19.29
C GLY A 108 1.23 -1.08 17.77
N ILE A 109 0.76 -2.17 17.14
CA ILE A 109 0.66 -2.28 15.69
C ILE A 109 -0.50 -1.40 15.21
N LYS A 110 -0.28 -0.63 14.14
CA LYS A 110 -1.37 0.18 13.57
C LYS A 110 -2.33 -0.74 12.82
N VAL A 111 -3.52 -0.93 13.38
CA VAL A 111 -4.59 -1.68 12.71
C VAL A 111 -5.51 -0.75 11.93
N LEU A 112 -5.89 -1.19 10.72
CA LEU A 112 -6.91 -0.59 9.87
C LEU A 112 -7.97 -1.65 9.54
N ARG A 113 -9.18 -1.49 10.08
CA ARG A 113 -10.38 -2.23 9.67
C ARG A 113 -11.14 -1.40 8.64
N MET A 114 -11.10 -1.78 7.37
CA MET A 114 -11.59 -0.92 6.28
C MET A 114 -13.09 -0.64 6.38
N THR A 115 -13.92 -1.62 6.71
CA THR A 115 -15.37 -1.44 6.76
C THR A 115 -15.84 -0.47 7.83
N GLU A 116 -15.02 -0.13 8.84
CA GLU A 116 -15.38 0.89 9.86
C GLU A 116 -15.40 2.32 9.31
N TYR A 117 -14.85 2.55 8.12
CA TYR A 117 -14.80 3.86 7.48
C TYR A 117 -15.98 4.11 6.53
N PHE A 118 -16.92 3.15 6.40
CA PHE A 118 -17.98 3.18 5.40
C PHE A 118 -19.34 2.88 6.01
N ASP A 119 -20.38 3.47 5.42
CA ASP A 119 -21.76 3.06 5.63
C ASP A 119 -22.04 1.86 4.72
N LEU A 120 -22.24 0.68 5.34
CA LEU A 120 -22.35 -0.57 4.60
C LEU A 120 -23.79 -0.85 4.14
N ILE A 121 -23.93 -1.54 3.00
CA ILE A 121 -25.20 -2.09 2.55
C ILE A 121 -25.63 -3.20 3.53
N GLY A 122 -26.85 -3.11 4.05
CA GLY A 122 -27.43 -4.15 4.89
C GLY A 122 -27.83 -5.39 4.07
N THR A 123 -27.64 -6.57 4.65
CA THR A 123 -28.06 -7.86 4.10
C THR A 123 -28.81 -8.65 5.16
N ASP A 124 -29.49 -9.73 4.77
CA ASP A 124 -30.19 -10.59 5.74
C ASP A 124 -29.24 -11.21 6.78
N ASP A 125 -27.97 -11.40 6.41
CA ASP A 125 -26.93 -12.01 7.25
C ASP A 125 -25.97 -10.98 7.89
N GLY A 126 -26.29 -9.68 7.80
CA GLY A 126 -25.51 -8.61 8.41
C GLY A 126 -25.26 -7.44 7.45
N SER A 127 -24.00 -7.19 7.11
CA SER A 127 -23.61 -6.10 6.21
C SER A 127 -22.70 -6.63 5.12
N ASP A 128 -22.92 -6.18 3.88
CA ASP A 128 -22.12 -6.57 2.72
C ASP A 128 -20.69 -6.03 2.90
N PRO A 129 -19.66 -6.90 2.98
CA PRO A 129 -18.29 -6.46 3.16
C PRO A 129 -17.58 -6.04 1.86
N HIS A 130 -18.16 -6.25 0.68
CA HIS A 130 -17.45 -6.22 -0.60
C HIS A 130 -17.24 -4.81 -1.19
N ILE A 131 -16.87 -3.85 -0.34
CA ILE A 131 -16.76 -2.41 -0.65
C ILE A 131 -15.77 -2.11 -1.78
N TRP A 132 -14.67 -2.87 -1.87
CA TRP A 132 -13.59 -2.63 -2.85
C TRP A 132 -14.05 -2.82 -4.31
N LEU A 133 -15.19 -3.47 -4.54
CA LEU A 133 -15.74 -3.67 -5.88
C LEU A 133 -16.42 -2.43 -6.44
N ASN A 134 -16.73 -1.42 -5.62
CA ASN A 134 -17.12 -0.11 -6.10
C ASN A 134 -15.88 0.78 -6.25
N PRO A 135 -15.51 1.21 -7.48
CA PRO A 135 -14.30 2.01 -7.69
C PRO A 135 -14.26 3.32 -6.91
N ILE A 136 -15.41 3.87 -6.48
CA ILE A 136 -15.46 5.07 -5.65
C ILE A 136 -15.09 4.76 -4.20
N LEU A 137 -15.54 3.62 -3.65
CA LEU A 137 -15.18 3.19 -2.30
C LEU A 137 -13.73 2.71 -2.25
N ALA A 138 -13.27 1.98 -3.28
CA ALA A 138 -11.87 1.60 -3.42
C ALA A 138 -10.92 2.81 -3.42
N LYS A 139 -11.34 3.94 -4.00
CA LYS A 139 -10.58 5.20 -3.93
C LYS A 139 -10.46 5.69 -2.48
N GLN A 140 -11.53 5.61 -1.70
CA GLN A 140 -11.51 6.01 -0.30
C GLN A 140 -10.61 5.08 0.54
N GLU A 141 -10.61 3.77 0.28
CA GLU A 141 -9.66 2.84 0.91
C GLU A 141 -8.20 3.22 0.63
N VAL A 142 -7.89 3.59 -0.62
CA VAL A 142 -6.56 4.09 -1.03
C VAL A 142 -6.19 5.38 -0.30
N GLU A 143 -7.15 6.29 -0.11
CA GLU A 143 -6.94 7.54 0.64
C GLU A 143 -6.68 7.28 2.13
N ILE A 144 -7.40 6.35 2.76
CA ILE A 144 -7.19 5.94 4.15
C ILE A 144 -5.78 5.37 4.34
N ILE A 145 -5.33 4.53 3.41
CA ILE A 145 -3.98 3.97 3.41
C ILE A 145 -2.93 5.09 3.25
N ARG A 146 -3.10 5.99 2.28
CA ARG A 146 -2.23 7.16 2.09
C ARG A 146 -2.10 7.96 3.38
N ASP A 147 -3.22 8.36 3.96
CA ASP A 147 -3.23 9.22 5.14
C ASP A 147 -2.58 8.53 6.35
N THR A 148 -2.73 7.20 6.45
CA THR A 148 -2.06 6.41 7.49
C THR A 148 -0.55 6.37 7.28
N LEU A 149 -0.08 6.13 6.05
CA LEU A 149 1.35 6.11 5.73
C LEU A 149 1.99 7.48 5.93
N GLN A 150 1.31 8.56 5.57
CA GLN A 150 1.80 9.93 5.80
C GLN A 150 1.92 10.28 7.29
N LYS A 151 1.08 9.69 8.14
CA LYS A 151 1.15 9.88 9.60
C LYS A 151 2.30 9.10 10.23
N ILE A 152 2.51 7.85 9.78
CA ILE A 152 3.53 6.96 10.35
C ILE A 152 4.94 7.31 9.83
N ASP A 153 5.05 7.65 8.56
CA ASP A 153 6.30 8.01 7.90
C ASP A 153 6.17 9.38 7.19
N PRO A 154 6.20 10.48 7.97
CA PRO A 154 6.04 11.83 7.42
C PRO A 154 7.17 12.24 6.48
N THR A 155 8.35 11.61 6.58
CA THR A 155 9.51 11.91 5.72
C THR A 155 9.21 11.59 4.25
N ASN A 156 8.42 10.54 4.00
CA ASN A 156 8.04 10.12 2.64
C ASN A 156 6.63 10.57 2.23
N SER A 157 6.02 11.49 2.98
CA SER A 157 4.63 11.90 2.82
C SER A 157 4.26 12.38 1.40
N SER A 158 5.15 13.16 0.75
CA SER A 158 4.93 13.61 -0.64
C SER A 158 4.87 12.43 -1.61
N MET A 159 5.74 11.42 -1.43
CA MET A 159 5.75 10.24 -2.29
C MET A 159 4.45 9.45 -2.15
N TYR A 160 3.99 9.21 -0.92
CA TYR A 160 2.72 8.50 -0.69
C TYR A 160 1.55 9.22 -1.33
N ASN A 161 1.52 10.56 -1.25
CA ASN A 161 0.50 11.35 -1.94
C ASN A 161 0.59 11.21 -3.46
N ASP A 162 1.77 11.38 -4.05
CA ASP A 162 1.94 11.32 -5.51
C ASP A 162 1.60 9.94 -6.07
N ASN A 163 1.98 8.88 -5.37
CA ASN A 163 1.64 7.51 -5.69
C ASN A 163 0.13 7.25 -5.59
N ALA A 164 -0.49 7.69 -4.49
CA ALA A 164 -1.94 7.58 -4.33
C ALA A 164 -2.68 8.32 -5.44
N GLN A 165 -2.30 9.56 -5.77
CA GLN A 165 -2.95 10.32 -6.85
C GLN A 165 -2.88 9.61 -8.21
N GLN A 166 -1.77 8.96 -8.53
CA GLN A 166 -1.66 8.16 -9.75
C GLN A 166 -2.66 6.99 -9.75
N TYR A 167 -2.77 6.26 -8.63
CA TYR A 167 -3.68 5.12 -8.53
C TYR A 167 -5.15 5.54 -8.48
N LEU A 168 -5.48 6.62 -7.76
CA LEU A 168 -6.80 7.24 -7.76
C LEU A 168 -7.23 7.67 -9.18
N GLY A 169 -6.28 8.14 -10.00
CA GLY A 169 -6.51 8.42 -11.42
C GLY A 169 -6.94 7.18 -12.20
N LYS A 170 -6.29 6.03 -11.99
CA LYS A 170 -6.66 4.75 -12.62
C LYS A 170 -8.05 4.27 -12.20
N LEU A 171 -8.39 4.39 -10.91
CA LEU A 171 -9.72 4.04 -10.41
C LEU A 171 -10.81 4.97 -10.96
N SER A 172 -10.50 6.27 -11.12
CA SER A 172 -11.39 7.22 -11.79
C SER A 172 -11.60 6.90 -13.26
N GLU A 173 -10.55 6.49 -13.98
CA GLU A 173 -10.67 6.02 -15.36
C GLU A 173 -11.52 4.75 -15.45
N LEU A 174 -11.35 3.81 -14.51
CA LEU A 174 -12.16 2.60 -14.42
C LEU A 174 -13.64 2.92 -14.19
N ASP A 175 -13.98 3.81 -13.25
CA ASP A 175 -15.35 4.27 -13.02
C ASP A 175 -15.96 4.85 -14.30
N GLN A 176 -15.22 5.72 -14.99
CA GLN A 176 -15.70 6.33 -16.24
C GLN A 176 -15.93 5.28 -17.34
N LYS A 177 -15.07 4.26 -17.42
CA LYS A 177 -15.24 3.15 -18.38
C LYS A 177 -16.51 2.35 -18.08
N PHE A 178 -16.77 1.99 -16.83
CA PHE A 178 -18.03 1.32 -16.46
C PHE A 178 -19.24 2.18 -16.80
N ARG A 179 -19.26 3.45 -16.39
CA ARG A 179 -20.38 4.36 -16.68
C ARG A 179 -20.65 4.52 -18.17
N THR A 180 -19.60 4.69 -18.96
CA THR A 180 -19.74 4.91 -20.41
C THR A 180 -20.13 3.63 -21.13
N GLY A 181 -19.49 2.51 -20.78
CA GLY A 181 -19.73 1.21 -21.41
C GLY A 181 -21.10 0.63 -21.10
N LEU A 182 -21.62 0.89 -19.89
CA LEU A 182 -22.93 0.41 -19.46
C LEU A 182 -24.08 1.39 -19.77
N ALA A 183 -23.79 2.61 -20.26
CA ALA A 183 -24.82 3.65 -20.47
C ALA A 183 -25.95 3.21 -21.42
N SER A 184 -25.65 2.37 -22.40
CA SER A 184 -26.62 1.85 -23.38
C SER A 184 -26.89 0.36 -23.22
N CYS A 185 -26.56 -0.23 -22.07
CA CYS A 185 -26.78 -1.66 -21.84
C CYS A 185 -28.28 -1.92 -21.65
N GLU A 186 -28.88 -2.71 -22.53
CA GLU A 186 -30.31 -3.05 -22.48
C GLU A 186 -30.60 -4.12 -21.42
N LEU A 187 -29.69 -5.09 -21.24
CA LEU A 187 -29.78 -6.12 -20.22
C LEU A 187 -28.97 -5.71 -18.99
N ARG A 188 -29.63 -5.58 -17.84
CA ARG A 188 -29.00 -5.20 -16.57
C ARG A 188 -28.78 -6.34 -15.60
N GLU A 189 -29.27 -7.54 -15.92
CA GLU A 189 -29.20 -8.70 -15.03
C GLU A 189 -27.81 -9.37 -15.06
N ALA A 190 -27.24 -9.60 -13.87
CA ALA A 190 -26.00 -10.35 -13.68
C ALA A 190 -26.21 -11.56 -12.76
N ILE A 191 -25.94 -12.76 -13.28
CA ILE A 191 -25.97 -13.99 -12.48
C ILE A 191 -24.57 -14.28 -11.96
N VAL A 192 -24.42 -14.33 -10.64
CA VAL A 192 -23.15 -14.56 -9.96
C VAL A 192 -23.23 -15.78 -9.04
N SER A 193 -22.10 -16.45 -8.84
CA SER A 193 -22.03 -17.60 -7.92
C SER A 193 -21.97 -17.21 -6.45
N HIS A 194 -21.49 -15.99 -6.17
CA HIS A 194 -21.35 -15.42 -4.82
C HIS A 194 -21.87 -13.99 -4.86
N ALA A 195 -22.66 -13.60 -3.86
CA ALA A 195 -23.30 -12.29 -3.76
C ALA A 195 -22.32 -11.20 -3.31
N ALA A 196 -21.24 -10.99 -4.07
CA ALA A 196 -20.21 -10.00 -3.78
C ALA A 196 -20.45 -8.64 -4.45
N PHE A 197 -21.30 -8.58 -5.48
CA PHE A 197 -21.30 -7.45 -6.40
C PHE A 197 -22.27 -6.34 -6.01
N GLY A 198 -22.85 -6.35 -4.80
CA GLY A 198 -23.88 -5.40 -4.36
C GLY A 198 -23.48 -3.94 -4.57
N TYR A 199 -22.31 -3.53 -4.06
CA TYR A 199 -21.81 -2.16 -4.24
C TYR A 199 -21.51 -1.78 -5.69
N LEU A 200 -21.05 -2.73 -6.50
CA LEU A 200 -20.80 -2.51 -7.93
C LEU A 200 -22.13 -2.35 -8.68
N ALA A 201 -23.11 -3.19 -8.33
CA ALA A 201 -24.43 -3.22 -8.91
C ALA A 201 -25.22 -1.94 -8.63
N GLU A 202 -25.26 -1.51 -7.36
CA GLU A 202 -25.88 -0.24 -6.95
C GLU A 202 -25.24 0.95 -7.70
N ARG A 203 -23.91 0.94 -7.87
CA ARG A 203 -23.18 2.04 -8.49
C ARG A 203 -23.48 2.20 -9.98
N TYR A 204 -23.73 1.09 -10.69
CA TYR A 204 -23.82 1.05 -12.15
C TYR A 204 -25.18 0.60 -12.69
N ASP A 205 -26.20 0.49 -11.84
CA ASP A 205 -27.56 0.13 -12.24
C ASP A 205 -27.58 -1.24 -12.93
N ILE A 206 -27.11 -2.25 -12.18
CA ILE A 206 -27.10 -3.67 -12.55
C ILE A 206 -28.00 -4.39 -11.54
N ASP A 207 -28.81 -5.31 -12.02
CA ASP A 207 -29.74 -6.14 -11.25
C ASP A 207 -29.13 -7.53 -10.96
#